data_AF-A0A257XAP9-F1
#
_entry.id   AF-A0A257XAP9-F1
#
_cell.length_a   1.000
_cell.length_b   1.000
_cell.length_c   1.000
_cell.angle_alpha   90.00
_cell.angle_beta   90.00
_cell.angle_gamma   90.00
#
_symmetry.space_group_name_H-M   'P 1'
#
loop_
_entity.id
_entity.type
_entity.pdbx_description
1 polymer ?
#
loop_
_entity_poly.entity_id
_entity_poly.type
_entity_poly.pdbx_seq_one_letter_code
_entity_poly.pdbx_strand_id
1 'polypeptide(L)' 'LVMRDLRAHGCDLLTLGQYLRPSPAHLPVIEYITPARFEALREKALQLGFSEVAAGPLVRSSYRADVLHQAYADHD' A
#
# COMPACT_ATOMS: atom_id res chain seq x y z
N LEU A 1 -2.93 12.78 -5.51
CA LEU A 1 -1.66 13.01 -6.21
C LEU A 1 -1.13 11.60 -6.51
N VAL A 2 -0.13 11.00 -5.86
CA VAL A 2 0.34 9.63 -6.27
C VAL A 2 -0.74 8.54 -6.42
N MET A 3 -1.60 8.30 -5.41
CA MET A 3 -2.64 7.25 -5.51
C MET A 3 -3.65 7.52 -6.65
N ARG A 4 -3.93 8.79 -6.94
CA ARG A 4 -4.83 9.15 -8.06
C ARG A 4 -4.15 8.87 -9.39
N ASP A 5 -2.87 9.18 -9.48
CA ASP A 5 -2.08 8.98 -10.70
C ASP A 5 -1.96 7.49 -11.01
N LEU A 6 -1.66 6.66 -10.00
CA LEU A 6 -1.66 5.21 -10.13
C LEU A 6 -3.02 4.68 -10.62
N ARG A 7 -4.13 5.14 -10.00
CA ARG A 7 -5.46 4.72 -10.43
C ARG A 7 -5.77 5.14 -11.87
N ALA A 8 -5.41 6.36 -12.25
CA ALA A 8 -5.62 6.87 -13.61
C ALA A 8 -4.86 6.08 -14.69
N HIS A 9 -3.85 5.29 -14.31
CA HIS A 9 -3.07 4.42 -15.20
C HIS A 9 -3.45 2.93 -15.06
N GLY A 10 -4.62 2.62 -14.50
CA GLY A 10 -5.12 1.24 -14.42
C GLY A 10 -4.41 0.38 -13.37
N CYS A 11 -3.84 0.99 -12.33
CA CYS A 11 -3.38 0.23 -11.17
C CYS A 11 -4.59 -0.15 -10.31
N ASP A 12 -4.77 -1.45 -10.06
CA ASP A 12 -5.93 -1.98 -9.32
C ASP A 12 -5.56 -2.47 -7.92
N LEU A 13 -4.33 -2.99 -7.73
CA LEU A 13 -3.82 -3.46 -6.44
C LEU A 13 -2.75 -2.52 -5.89
N LEU A 14 -2.86 -2.16 -4.61
CA LEU A 14 -1.90 -1.27 -3.95
C LEU A 14 -1.31 -1.90 -2.68
N THR A 15 -0.01 -1.69 -2.47
CA THR A 15 0.65 -2.01 -1.20
C THR A 15 1.30 -0.77 -0.60
N LEU A 16 1.12 -0.53 0.70
CA LEU A 16 1.68 0.60 1.44
C LEU A 16 2.44 0.08 2.66
N GLY A 17 3.77 0.22 2.64
CA GLY A 17 4.68 -0.25 3.68
C GLY A 17 5.53 0.87 4.31
N GLN A 18 6.00 0.66 5.55
CA GLN A 18 6.97 1.56 6.16
C GLN A 18 8.34 1.40 5.49
N TYR A 19 8.96 2.53 5.15
CA TYR A 19 10.37 2.53 4.80
C TYR A 19 11.21 2.18 6.03
N LEU A 20 11.93 1.07 5.95
CA LEU A 20 12.91 0.66 6.94
C LEU A 20 14.29 0.81 6.33
N ARG A 21 15.07 1.72 6.91
CA ARG A 21 16.45 2.00 6.49
C ARG A 21 17.33 0.76 6.70
N PRO A 22 17.93 0.16 5.65
CA PRO A 22 18.74 -1.04 5.80
C PRO A 22 20.06 -0.82 6.55
N SER A 23 20.68 0.35 6.37
CA SER A 23 21.94 0.71 7.00
C SER A 23 22.14 2.23 7.05
N PRO A 24 23.12 2.76 7.82
CA PRO A 24 23.46 4.18 7.87
C PRO A 24 23.89 4.81 6.53
N ALA A 25 24.18 4.03 5.50
CA ALA A 25 24.47 4.54 4.16
C ALA A 25 23.20 4.92 3.37
N HIS A 26 22.03 4.45 3.79
CA HIS A 26 20.77 4.72 3.11
C HIS A 26 20.09 5.98 3.66
N LEU A 27 19.05 6.46 2.99
CA LEU A 27 18.27 7.62 3.44
C LEU A 27 17.78 7.44 4.89
N PRO A 28 17.83 8.48 5.73
CA PRO A 28 17.28 8.39 7.08
C PRO A 28 15.77 8.21 7.04
N VAL A 29 15.22 7.51 8.04
CA VAL A 29 13.78 7.48 8.25
C VAL A 29 13.34 8.85 8.76
N ILE A 30 12.42 9.50 8.03
CA ILE A 30 11.88 10.81 8.41
C ILE A 30 10.77 10.65 9.46
N GLU A 31 9.94 9.62 9.31
CA GLU A 31 8.79 9.36 10.18
C GLU A 31 8.50 7.86 10.24
N TYR A 32 8.12 7.38 11.44
CA TYR A 32 7.49 6.08 11.63
C TYR A 32 5.98 6.25 11.67
N ILE A 33 5.31 5.75 10.64
CA ILE A 33 3.87 5.92 10.45
C ILE A 33 3.10 5.00 11.40
N THR A 34 2.10 5.54 12.09
CA THR A 34 1.26 4.77 13.02
C THR A 34 0.34 3.80 12.27
N PRO A 35 -0.07 2.68 12.89
CA PRO A 35 -1.04 1.76 12.30
C PRO A 35 -2.34 2.46 11.87
N ALA A 36 -2.85 3.39 12.68
CA ALA A 36 -4.07 4.15 12.35
C ALA A 36 -3.91 5.00 11.08
N ARG A 37 -2.72 5.56 10.83
CA ARG A 37 -2.46 6.33 9.60
C ARG A 37 -2.34 5.43 8.38
N PHE A 38 -1.85 4.19 8.53
CA PHE A 38 -1.92 3.19 7.45
C PHE A 38 -3.37 2.81 7.13
N GLU A 39 -4.22 2.64 8.13
CA GLU A 39 -5.64 2.34 7.91
C GLU A 39 -6.36 3.48 7.18
N ALA A 40 -6.16 4.72 7.61
CA ALA A 40 -6.72 5.89 6.93
C ALA A 40 -6.25 6.01 5.46
N LEU A 41 -5.01 5.59 5.17
CA LEU A 41 -4.50 5.55 3.80
C LEU A 41 -5.14 4.41 2.98
N ARG A 42 -5.36 3.24 3.60
CA ARG A 42 -6.07 2.11 2.98
C ARG A 42 -7.49 2.53 2.59
N GLU A 43 -8.26 3.08 3.53
CA GLU A 43 -9.63 3.56 3.28
C GLU A 43 -9.66 4.59 2.15
N LYS A 44 -8.72 5.54 2.17
CA LYS A 44 -8.61 6.54 1.10
C LYS A 44 -8.28 5.93 -0.25
N ALA A 45 -7.42 4.92 -0.32
CA ALA A 45 -7.10 4.23 -1.56
C ALA A 45 -8.33 3.47 -2.09
N LEU A 46 -9.05 2.75 -1.23
CA LEU A 46 -10.29 2.06 -1.61
C LEU A 46 -11.34 3.06 -2.14
N GLN A 47 -11.51 4.21 -1.50
CA GLN A 47 -12.39 5.28 -1.99
C GLN A 47 -11.96 5.88 -3.34
N LEU A 48 -10.67 5.79 -3.68
CA LEU A 48 -10.15 6.20 -4.99
C LEU A 48 -10.38 5.13 -6.07
N GLY A 49 -10.90 3.95 -5.72
CA GLY A 49 -11.26 2.89 -6.66
C GLY A 49 -10.16 1.87 -6.94
N PHE A 50 -9.18 1.72 -6.04
CA PHE A 50 -8.35 0.51 -6.03
C PHE A 50 -9.20 -0.67 -5.57
N SER A 51 -9.08 -1.82 -6.24
CA SER A 51 -9.88 -3.01 -5.91
C SER A 51 -9.46 -3.59 -4.57
N GLU A 52 -8.15 -3.69 -4.33
CA GLU A 52 -7.62 -4.21 -3.07
C GLU A 52 -6.33 -3.52 -2.64
N VAL A 53 -6.17 -3.36 -1.32
CA VAL A 53 -5.08 -2.54 -0.74
C VAL A 53 -4.50 -3.16 0.53
N ALA A 54 -3.24 -3.62 0.51
CA ALA A 54 -2.55 -3.99 1.74
C ALA A 54 -1.81 -2.77 2.31
N ALA A 55 -2.09 -2.38 3.56
CA ALA A 55 -1.40 -1.27 4.21
C ALA A 55 -0.95 -1.61 5.63
N GLY A 56 0.30 -1.34 5.95
CA GLY A 56 0.82 -1.53 7.31
C GLY A 56 2.34 -1.47 7.39
N PRO A 57 2.91 -1.36 8.60
CA PRO A 57 4.35 -1.11 8.75
C PRO A 57 5.25 -2.16 8.08
N LEU A 58 4.85 -3.43 8.14
CA LEU A 58 5.63 -4.55 7.60
C LEU A 58 5.19 -5.01 6.21
N VAL A 59 4.20 -4.35 5.61
CA VAL A 59 3.74 -4.69 4.25
C VAL A 59 4.88 -4.48 3.25
N ARG A 60 5.00 -5.42 2.32
CA ARG A 60 5.90 -5.39 1.17
C ARG A 60 5.10 -5.75 -0.07
N SER A 61 5.67 -5.53 -1.25
CA SER A 61 5.00 -5.79 -2.52
C SER A 61 4.52 -7.24 -2.67
N SER A 62 5.25 -8.21 -2.13
CA SER A 62 4.90 -9.64 -2.18
C SER A 62 4.11 -10.13 -0.95
N TYR A 63 3.85 -9.28 0.04
CA TYR A 63 3.18 -9.70 1.26
C TYR A 63 1.75 -10.14 0.96
N ARG A 64 1.46 -11.44 1.14
CA ARG A 64 0.15 -12.06 0.87
C ARG A 64 -0.41 -11.72 -0.52
N ALA A 65 0.48 -11.64 -1.52
CA ALA A 65 0.11 -11.28 -2.89
C ALA A 65 -0.90 -12.27 -3.50
N ASP A 66 -0.84 -13.53 -3.12
CA ASP A 66 -1.82 -14.57 -3.47
C ASP A 66 -3.23 -14.22 -2.96
N VAL A 67 -3.36 -13.83 -1.69
CA VAL A 67 -4.64 -13.44 -1.09
C VAL A 67 -5.15 -12.14 -1.68
N LEU A 68 -4.25 -11.17 -1.91
CA LEU A 68 -4.62 -9.88 -2.50
C LEU A 68 -5.13 -10.05 -3.93
N HIS A 69 -4.49 -10.93 -4.71
CA HIS A 69 -4.93 -11.25 -6.06
C HIS A 69 -6.24 -12.05 -6.08
N GLN A 70 -6.41 -13.00 -5.16
CA GLN A 70 -7.68 -13.74 -5.05
C GLN A 70 -8.84 -12.81 -4.72
N ALA A 71 -8.67 -11.91 -3.75
CA ALA A 71 -9.71 -10.95 -3.38
C ALA A 71 -10.10 -10.03 -4.55
N TYR A 72 -9.14 -9.63 -5.38
CA TYR A 72 -9.40 -8.93 -6.63
C TYR A 72 -10.16 -9.77 -7.65
N ALA A 73 -9.75 -11.02 -7.87
CA ALA A 73 -10.40 -11.92 -8.82
C ALA A 73 -11.86 -12.23 -8.44
N ASP A 74 -12.20 -12.16 -7.15
CA ASP A 74 -13.56 -12.37 -6.65
C ASP A 74 -14.47 -11.12 -6.79
N HIS A 75 -13.91 -9.95 -7.12
CA HIS A 75 -14.63 -8.67 -7.24
C HIS A 75 -14.90 -8.23 -8.71
N ASP A 76 -14.32 -8.92 -9.70
CA ASP A 76 -14.54 -8.74 -11.14
C ASP A 76 -15.63 -9.70 -11.69
#